data_AF-A0A0G4G4W4-F1
#
_entry.id   AF-A0A0G4G4W4-F1
#
_cell.length_a   1.000
_cell.length_b   1.000
_cell.length_c   1.000
_cell.angle_alpha   90.00
_cell.angle_beta   90.00
_cell.angle_gamma   90.00
#
_symmetry.space_group_name_H-M   'P 1'
#
loop_
_entity.id
_entity.type
_entity.pdbx_description
1 polymer ?
#
loop_
_entity_poly.entity_id
_entity_poly.type
_entity_poly.pdbx_seq_one_letter_code
_entity_poly.pdbx_strand_id
1 'polypeptide(L)'
;MTEIIDIEDLDTMQQQQHQRHQQHQDVGDEDGDQSTRGGYHHLGRADREGIRKGLLDWFRANRRHLPWRGDPPPYGHRTVTRQKSDKSQPTIQQFFKQRQAPPAPDPAPPPNSSPSPSAPTNVSASVSAYGVWVSEVMLQQTQVATVIEYWLKWMGRWPTAEALSGATLEEVNEVWAGLGYYSRAKNLLEGAKKVMRDYGGVIPSDEKSLRSIPGIGPYTAGAILSIAYSVPTPAVDGNVVRVASRLAAYAAPASARNLLAASTNVARELVKSQEGDEVQSPGDLNQALMELGATVCTPKNPACSVCPISAHCRVQREVRDRTVRRKGHNPSECDVCDPARVDGPVSAGEYPLPKSTAPRKEETYAVAIVERPSDGHILVRQRASKGLLANQWEPPSVLIENSSSGKGKKGDKKRKKGSGDAAVSDQECVQKLRAALEEMGVACDDSSAAPKVGEVTHVFSHVTHHLHVYRIDTMATGHSGGGTSSTDATISLLADASPVPSKWTDPTDLQGKCATYVKKIVACYLEGKSGNRGTTRGKAAAAKKQKKQEKQEMAAAGAGAAVG
;
A
#
# COMPACT_ATOMS: atom_id res chain seq x y z
N MET A 1 -15.34 -3.12 31.79
CA MET A 1 -16.43 -2.15 31.96
C MET A 1 -16.19 -1.08 30.93
N THR A 2 -16.94 -1.17 29.84
CA THR A 2 -16.85 -0.37 28.63
C THR A 2 -17.88 0.75 28.78
N GLU A 3 -17.44 2.00 28.90
CA GLU A 3 -18.35 3.14 28.83
C GLU A 3 -18.79 3.34 27.38
N ILE A 4 -20.09 3.19 27.18
CA ILE A 4 -20.81 3.50 25.96
C ILE A 4 -21.00 5.02 25.97
N ILE A 5 -20.45 5.71 24.97
CA ILE A 5 -20.79 7.11 24.71
C ILE A 5 -22.12 7.09 23.98
N ASP A 6 -23.16 7.66 24.60
CA ASP A 6 -24.51 7.69 24.07
C ASP A 6 -24.60 8.52 22.78
N ILE A 7 -25.42 8.05 21.85
CA ILE A 7 -25.61 8.63 20.52
C ILE A 7 -26.18 10.07 20.59
N GLU A 8 -26.80 10.45 21.70
CA GLU A 8 -27.33 11.80 21.96
C GLU A 8 -26.24 12.86 22.15
N ASP A 9 -25.04 12.48 22.63
CA ASP A 9 -23.93 13.44 22.83
C ASP A 9 -23.30 13.90 21.50
N LEU A 10 -23.32 13.05 20.47
CA LEU A 10 -22.78 13.41 19.15
C LEU A 10 -23.67 14.41 18.40
N ASP A 11 -25.00 14.27 18.50
CA ASP A 11 -25.95 15.20 17.88
C ASP A 11 -25.93 16.56 18.58
N THR A 12 -25.80 16.57 19.91
CA THR A 12 -25.70 17.79 20.71
C THR A 12 -24.42 18.58 20.38
N MET A 13 -23.29 17.88 20.15
CA MET A 13 -22.05 18.52 19.71
C MET A 13 -22.12 19.08 18.29
N GLN A 14 -22.82 18.40 17.36
CA GLN A 14 -23.01 18.88 15.99
C GLN A 14 -23.93 20.11 15.94
N GLN A 15 -24.99 20.13 16.74
CA GLN A 15 -25.90 21.29 16.84
C GLN A 15 -25.18 22.51 17.45
N GLN A 16 -24.33 22.32 18.46
CA GLN A 16 -23.52 23.40 19.02
C GLN A 16 -22.43 23.93 18.07
N GLN A 17 -21.92 23.12 17.14
CA GLN A 17 -21.05 23.60 16.06
C GLN A 17 -21.83 24.37 15.00
N HIS A 18 -23.04 23.94 14.69
CA HIS A 18 -23.91 24.62 13.71
C HIS A 18 -24.37 26.00 14.23
N GLN A 19 -24.75 26.11 15.50
CA GLN A 19 -25.11 27.38 16.14
C GLN A 19 -23.93 28.36 16.20
N ARG A 20 -22.71 27.88 16.48
CA ARG A 20 -21.49 28.72 16.44
C ARG A 20 -21.17 29.22 15.03
N HIS A 21 -21.46 28.43 14.00
CA HIS A 21 -21.32 28.88 12.62
C HIS A 21 -22.35 29.92 12.20
N GLN A 22 -23.60 29.82 12.69
CA GLN A 22 -24.65 30.79 12.43
C GLN A 22 -24.42 32.12 13.17
N GLN A 23 -23.94 32.10 14.41
CA GLN A 23 -23.62 33.33 15.16
C GLN A 23 -22.46 34.14 14.56
N HIS A 24 -21.58 33.52 13.77
CA HIS A 24 -20.52 34.22 13.04
C HIS A 24 -20.98 34.89 11.73
N GLN A 25 -22.23 34.66 11.28
CA GLN A 25 -22.76 35.20 10.02
C GLN A 25 -23.54 36.52 10.16
N ASP A 26 -23.88 36.95 11.39
CA ASP A 26 -24.84 38.06 11.64
C ASP A 26 -24.23 39.39 12.14
N VAL A 27 -22.92 39.66 11.93
CA VAL A 27 -22.33 40.96 12.27
C VAL A 27 -22.16 41.81 11.01
N GLY A 28 -22.92 42.90 10.95
CA GLY A 28 -23.20 43.73 9.77
C GLY A 28 -22.03 44.44 9.09
N ASP A 29 -22.34 44.84 7.86
CA ASP A 29 -21.48 45.54 6.91
C ASP A 29 -21.18 46.99 7.32
N GLU A 30 -19.89 47.28 7.57
CA GLU A 30 -19.31 48.60 7.36
C GLU A 30 -17.90 48.44 6.74
N ASP A 31 -17.60 49.33 5.80
CA ASP A 31 -16.50 49.27 4.83
C ASP A 31 -15.09 49.14 5.45
N GLY A 32 -14.45 47.97 5.26
CA GLY A 32 -13.07 47.72 5.68
C GLY A 32 -12.44 46.50 4.98
N ASP A 33 -11.24 46.68 4.44
CA ASP A 33 -10.30 45.73 3.82
C ASP A 33 -10.70 44.23 3.85
N GLN A 34 -11.18 43.72 2.71
CA GLN A 34 -11.70 42.35 2.52
C GLN A 34 -10.65 41.22 2.66
N SER A 35 -9.38 41.53 2.97
CA SER A 35 -8.30 40.53 3.03
C SER A 35 -8.26 39.70 4.33
N THR A 36 -9.05 40.04 5.37
CA THR A 36 -8.88 39.48 6.73
C THR A 36 -10.09 38.71 7.31
N ARG A 37 -11.20 38.52 6.57
CA ARG A 37 -12.41 37.82 7.09
C ARG A 37 -12.25 36.30 7.31
N GLY A 38 -11.10 35.68 7.00
CA GLY A 38 -10.85 34.24 7.18
C GLY A 38 -9.77 33.94 8.22
N GLY A 39 -10.04 33.03 9.16
CA GLY A 39 -9.07 32.62 10.19
C GLY A 39 -7.76 32.04 9.61
N TYR A 40 -6.73 31.90 10.44
CA TYR A 40 -5.36 31.57 10.00
C TYR A 40 -5.23 30.37 9.05
N HIS A 41 -6.06 29.33 9.18
CA HIS A 41 -6.01 28.14 8.31
C HIS A 41 -6.86 28.26 7.04
N HIS A 42 -7.64 29.33 6.89
CA HIS A 42 -8.56 29.52 5.78
C HIS A 42 -7.84 29.83 4.47
N LEU A 43 -8.39 29.29 3.37
CA LEU A 43 -8.01 29.64 2.00
C LEU A 43 -9.11 30.54 1.42
N GLY A 44 -8.77 31.80 1.16
CA GLY A 44 -9.73 32.77 0.60
C GLY A 44 -10.20 32.36 -0.80
N ARG A 45 -11.29 32.98 -1.29
CA ARG A 45 -11.84 32.70 -2.62
C ARG A 45 -10.79 32.82 -3.73
N ALA A 46 -10.04 33.93 -3.75
CA ALA A 46 -8.98 34.16 -4.74
C ALA A 46 -7.85 33.12 -4.67
N ASP A 47 -7.48 32.68 -3.46
CA ASP A 47 -6.49 31.61 -3.30
C ASP A 47 -7.00 30.29 -3.87
N ARG A 48 -8.26 29.93 -3.59
CA ARG A 48 -8.86 28.68 -4.11
C ARG A 48 -8.94 28.69 -5.63
N GLU A 49 -9.35 29.81 -6.23
CA GLU A 49 -9.41 29.96 -7.69
C GLU A 49 -8.02 29.85 -8.33
N GLY A 50 -7.04 30.59 -7.80
CA GLY A 50 -5.65 30.53 -8.25
C GLY A 50 -5.03 29.13 -8.09
N ILE A 51 -5.33 28.44 -6.98
CA ILE A 51 -4.93 27.04 -6.76
C ILE A 51 -5.54 26.12 -7.80
N ARG A 52 -6.86 26.18 -8.03
CA ARG A 52 -7.55 25.32 -9.01
C ARG A 52 -6.97 25.50 -10.40
N LYS A 53 -6.86 26.76 -10.85
CA LYS A 53 -6.31 27.09 -12.18
C LYS A 53 -4.86 26.62 -12.32
N GLY A 54 -4.00 27.01 -11.37
CA GLY A 54 -2.59 26.63 -11.39
C GLY A 54 -2.37 25.11 -11.35
N LEU A 55 -3.19 24.37 -10.58
CA LEU A 55 -3.15 22.91 -10.54
C LEU A 55 -3.56 22.29 -11.85
N LEU A 56 -4.68 22.70 -12.44
CA LEU A 56 -5.21 22.11 -13.68
C LEU A 56 -4.27 22.38 -14.85
N ASP A 57 -3.80 23.62 -15.01
CA ASP A 57 -2.87 24.00 -16.08
C ASP A 57 -1.57 23.20 -15.96
N TRP A 58 -1.00 23.13 -14.76
CA TRP A 58 0.19 22.32 -14.50
C TRP A 58 -0.06 20.83 -14.74
N PHE A 59 -1.16 20.28 -14.25
CA PHE A 59 -1.47 18.85 -14.35
C PHE A 59 -1.64 18.42 -15.81
N ARG A 60 -2.38 19.19 -16.61
CA ARG A 60 -2.54 18.95 -18.06
C ARG A 60 -1.20 18.95 -18.78
N ALA A 61 -0.28 19.86 -18.40
CA ALA A 61 1.03 19.97 -19.03
C ALA A 61 2.09 18.95 -18.52
N ASN A 62 1.95 18.47 -17.28
CA ASN A 62 3.04 17.76 -16.59
C ASN A 62 2.68 16.37 -16.08
N ARG A 63 1.40 15.95 -16.07
CA ARG A 63 1.03 14.64 -15.51
C ARG A 63 1.76 13.49 -16.21
N ARG A 64 2.09 12.46 -15.43
CA ARG A 64 2.58 11.20 -16.00
C ARG A 64 1.48 10.48 -16.77
N HIS A 65 1.87 9.86 -17.88
CA HIS A 65 1.01 8.96 -18.64
C HIS A 65 0.84 7.64 -17.87
N LEU A 66 -0.39 7.30 -17.51
CA LEU A 66 -0.73 6.11 -16.75
C LEU A 66 -1.92 5.37 -17.39
N PRO A 67 -1.92 4.02 -17.38
CA PRO A 67 -2.94 3.24 -18.09
C PRO A 67 -4.34 3.44 -17.52
N TRP A 68 -4.49 3.51 -16.20
CA TRP A 68 -5.77 3.79 -15.53
C TRP A 68 -6.25 5.24 -15.64
N ARG A 69 -5.51 6.11 -16.34
CA ARG A 69 -5.97 7.46 -16.70
C ARG A 69 -6.41 7.57 -18.16
N GLY A 70 -6.46 6.44 -18.88
CA GLY A 70 -6.78 6.39 -20.31
C GLY A 70 -5.62 6.82 -21.22
N ASP A 71 -4.41 6.98 -20.69
CA ASP A 71 -3.27 7.45 -21.47
C ASP A 71 -2.70 6.34 -22.39
N PRO A 72 -2.17 6.69 -23.58
CA PRO A 72 -1.41 5.76 -24.39
C PRO A 72 0.00 5.52 -23.82
N PRO A 73 0.62 4.35 -24.09
CA PRO A 73 2.02 4.10 -23.75
C PRO A 73 2.98 5.04 -24.53
N PRO A 74 4.22 5.24 -24.07
CA PRO A 74 4.88 4.57 -22.95
C PRO A 74 4.45 5.09 -21.58
N TYR A 75 4.19 4.16 -20.65
CA TYR A 75 3.88 4.51 -19.26
C TYR A 75 5.16 4.85 -18.52
N GLY A 76 5.15 5.99 -17.82
CA GLY A 76 6.36 6.60 -17.28
C GLY A 76 6.22 6.96 -15.81
N HIS A 77 7.32 6.82 -15.07
CA HIS A 77 7.47 7.38 -13.73
C HIS A 77 7.91 8.86 -13.76
N ARG A 78 8.18 9.42 -14.94
CA ARG A 78 8.62 10.81 -15.19
C ARG A 78 7.63 11.53 -16.11
N THR A 79 7.53 12.84 -15.92
CA THR A 79 6.76 13.75 -16.76
C THR A 79 7.27 13.70 -18.21
N VAL A 80 6.36 13.81 -19.18
CA VAL A 80 6.63 13.60 -20.63
C VAL A 80 7.73 14.51 -21.17
N THR A 81 7.95 15.67 -20.55
CA THR A 81 8.95 16.67 -20.95
C THR A 81 10.41 16.23 -20.79
N ARG A 82 10.70 15.04 -20.24
CA ARG A 82 12.08 14.59 -19.98
C ARG A 82 12.31 13.11 -20.29
N GLN A 83 12.08 12.68 -21.52
CA GLN A 83 12.62 11.42 -22.05
C GLN A 83 13.74 11.68 -23.06
N LYS A 84 15.00 11.41 -22.67
CA LYS A 84 16.04 11.01 -23.63
C LYS A 84 15.89 9.50 -23.84
N SER A 85 15.89 9.07 -25.09
CA SER A 85 15.71 7.68 -25.51
C SER A 85 16.77 6.77 -24.89
N ASP A 86 16.37 5.85 -24.02
CA ASP A 86 17.21 4.75 -23.57
C ASP A 86 16.65 3.43 -24.13
N LYS A 87 17.44 2.75 -24.96
CA LYS A 87 17.02 1.64 -25.84
C LYS A 87 17.18 0.25 -25.17
N SER A 88 16.83 0.10 -23.89
CA SER A 88 17.09 -1.18 -23.20
C SER A 88 16.01 -1.66 -22.20
N GLN A 89 14.73 -1.43 -22.51
CA GLN A 89 13.64 -2.16 -21.83
C GLN A 89 12.88 -3.04 -22.83
N PRO A 90 12.50 -4.29 -22.46
CA PRO A 90 11.57 -5.07 -23.25
C PRO A 90 10.25 -4.29 -23.31
N THR A 91 9.86 -3.88 -24.51
CA THR A 91 8.77 -2.92 -24.68
C THR A 91 7.42 -3.59 -24.45
N ILE A 92 6.63 -2.99 -23.55
CA ILE A 92 5.17 -3.14 -23.38
C ILE A 92 4.41 -3.22 -24.73
N GLN A 93 4.99 -2.71 -25.82
CA GLN A 93 4.50 -2.83 -27.20
C GLN A 93 4.33 -4.29 -27.68
N GLN A 94 5.10 -5.27 -27.18
CA GLN A 94 4.91 -6.68 -27.52
C GLN A 94 3.64 -7.27 -26.85
N PHE A 95 3.25 -6.77 -25.68
CA PHE A 95 2.04 -7.21 -24.97
C PHE A 95 0.75 -6.74 -25.66
N PHE A 96 0.73 -5.51 -26.19
CA PHE A 96 -0.44 -4.93 -26.87
C PHE A 96 -0.60 -5.32 -28.34
N LYS A 97 0.42 -5.93 -28.97
CA LYS A 97 0.32 -6.41 -30.36
C LYS A 97 -0.64 -7.59 -30.53
N GLN A 98 -1.10 -8.23 -29.45
CA GLN A 98 -1.94 -9.43 -29.53
C GLN A 98 -3.43 -9.23 -29.23
N ARG A 99 -3.91 -8.08 -28.75
CA ARG A 99 -5.35 -7.89 -28.46
C ARG A 99 -5.78 -6.43 -28.64
N GLN A 100 -6.48 -6.15 -29.74
CA GLN A 100 -7.21 -4.89 -29.92
C GLN A 100 -8.69 -5.11 -29.62
N ALA A 101 -9.13 -4.62 -28.47
CA ALA A 101 -10.40 -3.93 -28.30
C ALA A 101 -10.26 -3.05 -27.03
N PRO A 102 -10.61 -1.75 -27.07
CA PRO A 102 -10.69 -0.95 -25.85
C PRO A 102 -11.72 -1.54 -24.88
N PRO A 103 -11.57 -1.35 -23.56
CA PRO A 103 -12.61 -1.76 -22.62
C PRO A 103 -13.93 -1.07 -22.99
N ALA A 104 -15.01 -1.84 -23.06
CA ALA A 104 -16.33 -1.30 -23.34
C ALA A 104 -16.72 -0.29 -22.24
N PRO A 105 -17.33 0.85 -22.60
CA PRO A 105 -17.89 1.76 -21.60
C PRO A 105 -18.99 1.04 -20.81
N ASP A 106 -19.14 1.39 -19.54
CA ASP A 106 -20.21 0.87 -18.68
C ASP A 106 -21.58 1.16 -19.33
N PRO A 107 -22.57 0.25 -19.22
CA PRO A 107 -23.91 0.50 -19.75
C PRO A 107 -24.52 1.73 -19.07
N ALA A 108 -25.16 2.60 -19.85
CA ALA A 108 -25.76 3.84 -19.38
C ALA A 108 -26.78 3.60 -18.25
N PRO A 109 -26.87 4.50 -17.26
CA PRO A 109 -27.91 4.43 -16.24
C PRO A 109 -29.31 4.49 -16.88
N PRO A 110 -30.34 3.89 -16.24
CA PRO A 110 -31.69 3.85 -16.78
C PRO A 110 -32.26 5.26 -17.02
N PRO A 111 -33.01 5.48 -18.12
CA PRO A 111 -33.46 6.80 -18.51
C PRO A 111 -34.64 7.24 -17.62
N ASN A 112 -34.39 8.18 -16.72
CA ASN A 112 -35.41 9.07 -16.18
C ASN A 112 -34.78 10.38 -15.71
N SER A 113 -34.29 11.18 -16.66
CA SER A 113 -34.21 12.65 -16.57
C SER A 113 -33.97 13.20 -17.99
N SER A 114 -34.81 14.14 -18.42
CA SER A 114 -34.95 14.66 -19.79
C SER A 114 -33.67 15.28 -20.41
N PRO A 115 -33.52 15.29 -21.75
CA PRO A 115 -32.31 15.74 -22.43
C PRO A 115 -32.31 17.25 -22.73
N SER A 116 -31.13 17.86 -22.75
CA SER A 116 -30.88 19.17 -23.39
C SER A 116 -29.60 19.11 -24.23
N PRO A 117 -29.50 19.80 -25.39
CA PRO A 117 -28.61 19.41 -26.47
C PRO A 117 -27.29 20.21 -26.54
N SER A 118 -26.35 19.61 -27.27
CA SER A 118 -25.06 20.12 -27.81
C SER A 118 -23.82 20.03 -26.92
N ALA A 119 -23.08 18.92 -27.09
CA ALA A 119 -21.68 18.79 -26.69
C ALA A 119 -20.80 18.69 -27.96
N PRO A 120 -19.66 19.39 -28.04
CA PRO A 120 -18.70 19.20 -29.11
C PRO A 120 -17.96 17.87 -28.93
N THR A 121 -17.87 17.12 -30.02
CA THR A 121 -17.13 15.86 -30.19
C THR A 121 -15.63 16.01 -29.91
N ASN A 122 -15.16 15.49 -28.77
CA ASN A 122 -13.82 14.93 -28.64
C ASN A 122 -13.78 13.94 -27.46
N VAL A 123 -14.17 12.68 -27.71
CA VAL A 123 -14.18 11.63 -26.68
C VAL A 123 -12.78 11.06 -26.57
N SER A 124 -12.01 11.58 -25.60
CA SER A 124 -10.89 10.83 -25.03
C SER A 124 -11.45 9.53 -24.45
N ALA A 125 -10.75 8.40 -24.60
CA ALA A 125 -11.24 7.11 -24.13
C ALA A 125 -11.61 7.20 -22.64
N SER A 126 -12.91 7.16 -22.33
CA SER A 126 -13.45 7.36 -20.98
C SER A 126 -12.88 6.31 -20.03
N VAL A 127 -12.29 6.74 -18.92
CA VAL A 127 -11.77 5.83 -17.89
C VAL A 127 -12.94 5.13 -17.21
N SER A 128 -13.04 3.81 -17.33
CA SER A 128 -14.11 3.02 -16.66
C SER A 128 -14.04 3.14 -15.14
N ALA A 129 -15.18 3.18 -14.45
CA ALA A 129 -15.25 3.24 -12.99
C ALA A 129 -14.57 2.02 -12.34
N TYR A 130 -14.71 0.84 -12.95
CA TYR A 130 -14.02 -0.39 -12.53
C TYR A 130 -12.49 -0.25 -12.62
N GLY A 131 -11.98 0.26 -13.75
CA GLY A 131 -10.54 0.49 -13.94
C GLY A 131 -9.94 1.46 -12.90
N VAL A 132 -10.66 2.55 -12.58
CA VAL A 132 -10.30 3.47 -11.48
C VAL A 132 -10.31 2.73 -10.16
N TRP A 133 -11.37 2.01 -9.84
CA TRP A 133 -11.47 1.29 -8.57
C TRP A 133 -10.30 0.32 -8.37
N VAL A 134 -9.95 -0.46 -9.38
CA VAL A 134 -8.81 -1.40 -9.35
C VAL A 134 -7.49 -0.64 -9.13
N SER A 135 -7.23 0.44 -9.88
CA SER A 135 -5.98 1.20 -9.72
C SER A 135 -5.87 1.81 -8.33
N GLU A 136 -6.95 2.39 -7.82
CA GLU A 136 -6.97 3.03 -6.51
C GLU A 136 -6.75 2.03 -5.38
N VAL A 137 -7.27 0.81 -5.49
CA VAL A 137 -6.99 -0.25 -4.52
C VAL A 137 -5.53 -0.72 -4.62
N MET A 138 -4.99 -0.88 -5.84
CA MET A 138 -3.58 -1.27 -6.02
C MET A 138 -2.61 -0.20 -5.48
N LEU A 139 -2.89 1.08 -5.68
CA LEU A 139 -2.05 2.21 -5.28
C LEU A 139 -2.00 2.44 -3.76
N GLN A 140 -2.90 1.84 -2.98
CA GLN A 140 -2.83 1.90 -1.52
C GLN A 140 -1.49 1.33 -1.01
N GLN A 141 -0.63 2.22 -0.49
CA GLN A 141 0.70 1.86 0.02
C GLN A 141 1.61 1.14 -1.00
N THR A 142 1.38 1.32 -2.31
CA THR A 142 2.18 0.72 -3.38
C THR A 142 2.61 1.79 -4.37
N GLN A 143 3.85 1.70 -4.88
CA GLN A 143 4.40 2.71 -5.78
C GLN A 143 3.81 2.57 -7.19
N VAL A 144 3.56 3.71 -7.85
CA VAL A 144 3.00 3.78 -9.22
C VAL A 144 3.78 2.89 -10.20
N ALA A 145 5.11 2.93 -10.17
CA ALA A 145 5.95 2.16 -11.07
C ALA A 145 5.69 0.64 -10.96
N THR A 146 5.44 0.14 -9.76
CA THR A 146 5.07 -1.26 -9.54
C THR A 146 3.68 -1.54 -10.05
N VAL A 147 2.71 -0.66 -9.77
CA VAL A 147 1.29 -0.89 -10.10
C VAL A 147 1.03 -0.98 -11.61
N ILE A 148 1.80 -0.28 -12.45
CA ILE A 148 1.60 -0.29 -13.92
C ILE A 148 1.50 -1.72 -14.47
N GLU A 149 2.48 -2.59 -14.17
CA GLU A 149 2.49 -3.96 -14.70
C GLU A 149 1.34 -4.81 -14.14
N TYR A 150 1.02 -4.66 -12.86
CA TYR A 150 -0.05 -5.43 -12.23
C TYR A 150 -1.43 -5.01 -12.73
N TRP A 151 -1.66 -3.71 -12.91
CA TRP A 151 -2.92 -3.21 -13.44
C TRP A 151 -3.14 -3.70 -14.87
N LEU A 152 -2.11 -3.65 -15.73
CA LEU A 152 -2.20 -4.17 -17.09
C LEU A 152 -2.51 -5.67 -17.14
N LYS A 153 -1.84 -6.48 -16.32
CA LYS A 153 -2.11 -7.93 -16.20
C LYS A 153 -3.51 -8.19 -15.67
N TRP A 154 -3.94 -7.45 -14.66
CA TRP A 154 -5.25 -7.56 -14.04
C TRP A 154 -6.36 -7.25 -15.04
N MET A 155 -6.30 -6.07 -15.68
CA MET A 155 -7.30 -5.64 -16.66
C MET A 155 -7.29 -6.51 -17.93
N GLY A 156 -6.15 -7.13 -18.27
CA GLY A 156 -6.09 -8.12 -19.35
C GLY A 156 -6.79 -9.44 -19.03
N ARG A 157 -6.90 -9.82 -17.74
CA ARG A 157 -7.59 -11.05 -17.30
C ARG A 157 -9.04 -10.78 -16.91
N TRP A 158 -9.28 -9.72 -16.17
CA TRP A 158 -10.60 -9.30 -15.68
C TRP A 158 -10.83 -7.84 -16.05
N PRO A 159 -11.33 -7.56 -17.27
CA PRO A 159 -11.56 -6.20 -17.74
C PRO A 159 -12.77 -5.52 -17.08
N THR A 160 -13.67 -6.29 -16.46
CA THR A 160 -14.92 -5.81 -15.86
C THR A 160 -15.15 -6.41 -14.47
N ALA A 161 -16.07 -5.79 -13.69
CA ALA A 161 -16.51 -6.34 -12.41
C ALA A 161 -17.16 -7.72 -12.58
N GLU A 162 -17.92 -7.92 -13.65
CA GLU A 162 -18.50 -9.23 -14.01
C GLU A 162 -17.42 -10.30 -14.18
N ALA A 163 -16.39 -10.04 -14.99
CA ALA A 163 -15.30 -10.98 -15.22
C ALA A 163 -14.57 -11.34 -13.91
N LEU A 164 -14.31 -10.35 -13.05
CA LEU A 164 -13.70 -10.59 -11.75
C LEU A 164 -14.62 -11.39 -10.81
N SER A 165 -15.93 -11.15 -10.85
CA SER A 165 -16.88 -11.79 -9.94
C SER A 165 -16.93 -13.32 -10.09
N GLY A 166 -16.64 -13.83 -11.30
CA GLY A 166 -16.54 -15.26 -11.59
C GLY A 166 -15.22 -15.91 -11.17
N ALA A 167 -14.22 -15.14 -10.73
CA ALA A 167 -12.91 -15.66 -10.36
C ALA A 167 -12.93 -16.35 -8.98
N THR A 168 -12.00 -17.29 -8.79
CA THR A 168 -11.69 -17.85 -7.47
C THR A 168 -10.73 -16.93 -6.70
N LEU A 169 -10.70 -17.09 -5.37
CA LEU A 169 -9.77 -16.31 -4.54
C LEU A 169 -8.31 -16.70 -4.85
N GLU A 170 -8.07 -17.96 -5.20
CA GLU A 170 -6.79 -18.51 -5.61
C GLU A 170 -6.28 -17.80 -6.86
N GLU A 171 -7.08 -17.71 -7.92
CA GLU A 171 -6.70 -17.00 -9.15
C GLU A 171 -6.38 -15.53 -8.88
N VAL A 172 -7.22 -14.85 -8.07
CA VAL A 172 -7.01 -13.46 -7.66
C VAL A 172 -5.70 -13.29 -6.90
N ASN A 173 -5.41 -14.19 -5.96
CA ASN A 173 -4.17 -14.18 -5.19
C ASN A 173 -2.94 -14.42 -6.07
N GLU A 174 -3.03 -15.27 -7.08
CA GLU A 174 -1.94 -15.51 -8.04
C GLU A 174 -1.59 -14.25 -8.84
N VAL A 175 -2.60 -13.54 -9.36
CA VAL A 175 -2.37 -12.28 -10.11
C VAL A 175 -1.91 -11.15 -9.18
N TRP A 176 -2.34 -11.14 -7.92
CA TRP A 176 -1.92 -10.16 -6.91
C TRP A 176 -0.56 -10.47 -6.27
N ALA A 177 0.01 -11.64 -6.53
CA ALA A 177 1.20 -12.14 -5.85
C ALA A 177 2.38 -11.16 -5.98
N GLY A 178 2.81 -10.61 -4.84
CA GLY A 178 3.92 -9.65 -4.77
C GLY A 178 3.52 -8.19 -4.52
N LEU A 179 2.24 -7.80 -4.69
CA LEU A 179 1.76 -6.45 -4.33
C LEU A 179 1.62 -6.24 -2.82
N GLY A 180 1.53 -7.31 -2.05
CA GLY A 180 1.28 -7.25 -0.61
C GLY A 180 -0.14 -6.82 -0.24
N TYR A 181 -0.45 -6.86 1.06
CA TYR A 181 -1.79 -6.54 1.60
C TYR A 181 -2.92 -7.28 0.85
N TYR A 182 -2.87 -8.62 0.83
CA TYR A 182 -3.79 -9.49 0.07
C TYR A 182 -5.28 -9.33 0.42
N SER A 183 -5.61 -8.79 1.59
CA SER A 183 -6.99 -8.43 1.93
C SER A 183 -7.59 -7.44 0.92
N ARG A 184 -6.77 -6.60 0.26
CA ARG A 184 -7.22 -5.70 -0.81
C ARG A 184 -7.75 -6.46 -2.02
N ALA A 185 -7.03 -7.49 -2.48
CA ALA A 185 -7.43 -8.33 -3.61
C ALA A 185 -8.70 -9.13 -3.28
N LYS A 186 -8.75 -9.69 -2.07
CA LYS A 186 -9.94 -10.36 -1.55
C LYS A 186 -11.15 -9.43 -1.53
N ASN A 187 -11.00 -8.21 -1.02
CA ASN A 187 -12.07 -7.23 -0.97
C ASN A 187 -12.51 -6.76 -2.37
N LEU A 188 -11.60 -6.67 -3.36
CA LEU A 188 -11.96 -6.41 -4.76
C LEU A 188 -12.85 -7.53 -5.31
N LEU A 189 -12.51 -8.79 -5.07
CA LEU A 189 -13.30 -9.94 -5.51
C LEU A 189 -14.69 -9.96 -4.83
N GLU A 190 -14.72 -9.82 -3.51
CA GLU A 190 -15.98 -9.76 -2.74
C GLU A 190 -16.83 -8.55 -3.15
N GLY A 191 -16.18 -7.41 -3.41
CA GLY A 191 -16.82 -6.21 -3.92
C GLY A 191 -17.41 -6.41 -5.31
N ALA A 192 -16.69 -7.05 -6.23
CA ALA A 192 -17.19 -7.33 -7.57
C ALA A 192 -18.40 -8.27 -7.54
N LYS A 193 -18.35 -9.30 -6.70
CA LYS A 193 -19.51 -10.17 -6.43
C LYS A 193 -20.70 -9.38 -5.87
N LYS A 194 -20.46 -8.44 -4.95
CA LYS A 194 -21.51 -7.54 -4.44
C LYS A 194 -22.05 -6.62 -5.54
N VAL A 195 -21.20 -6.10 -6.42
CA VAL A 195 -21.61 -5.25 -7.55
C VAL A 195 -22.53 -5.99 -8.51
N MET A 196 -22.22 -7.24 -8.82
CA MET A 196 -23.11 -8.08 -9.64
C MET A 196 -24.45 -8.31 -8.95
N ARG A 197 -24.43 -8.70 -7.66
CA ARG A 197 -25.63 -9.06 -6.92
C ARG A 197 -26.56 -7.88 -6.65
N ASP A 198 -26.02 -6.74 -6.24
CA ASP A 198 -26.79 -5.62 -5.68
C ASP A 198 -26.96 -4.47 -6.69
N TYR A 199 -26.10 -4.36 -7.72
CA TYR A 199 -26.05 -3.24 -8.65
C TYR A 199 -26.01 -3.65 -10.14
N GLY A 200 -26.28 -4.93 -10.45
CA GLY A 200 -26.38 -5.41 -11.83
C GLY A 200 -25.10 -5.28 -12.65
N GLY A 201 -23.93 -5.28 -12.01
CA GLY A 201 -22.64 -5.14 -12.68
C GLY A 201 -22.15 -3.71 -12.85
N VAL A 202 -22.98 -2.72 -12.56
CA VAL A 202 -22.63 -1.29 -12.66
C VAL A 202 -22.04 -0.80 -11.34
N ILE A 203 -20.89 -0.13 -11.38
CA ILE A 203 -20.30 0.50 -10.19
C ILE A 203 -21.18 1.68 -9.77
N PRO A 204 -21.65 1.78 -8.51
CA PRO A 204 -22.53 2.87 -8.11
C PRO A 204 -21.90 4.26 -8.26
N SER A 205 -22.70 5.26 -8.62
CA SER A 205 -22.29 6.66 -8.79
C SER A 205 -22.64 7.54 -7.59
N ASP A 206 -22.95 6.95 -6.43
CA ASP A 206 -23.20 7.66 -5.17
C ASP A 206 -22.31 7.15 -4.04
N GLU A 207 -21.95 8.05 -3.11
CA GLU A 207 -21.01 7.73 -2.04
C GLU A 207 -21.53 6.65 -1.09
N LYS A 208 -22.82 6.67 -0.75
CA LYS A 208 -23.40 5.73 0.23
C LYS A 208 -23.32 4.29 -0.29
N SER A 209 -23.70 4.06 -1.54
CA SER A 209 -23.65 2.75 -2.19
C SER A 209 -22.21 2.29 -2.38
N LEU A 210 -21.30 3.17 -2.84
CA LEU A 210 -19.88 2.84 -2.96
C LEU A 210 -19.27 2.42 -1.62
N ARG A 211 -19.55 3.15 -0.55
CA ARG A 211 -19.05 2.87 0.81
C ARG A 211 -19.58 1.57 1.40
N SER A 212 -20.64 0.99 0.84
CA SER A 212 -21.14 -0.33 1.21
C SER A 212 -20.31 -1.48 0.61
N ILE A 213 -19.50 -1.21 -0.41
CA ILE A 213 -18.69 -2.22 -1.09
C ILE A 213 -17.42 -2.52 -0.27
N PRO A 214 -17.10 -3.81 0.01
CA PRO A 214 -15.90 -4.18 0.73
C PRO A 214 -14.63 -3.52 0.20
N GLY A 215 -13.85 -2.91 1.10
CA GLY A 215 -12.60 -2.24 0.76
C GLY A 215 -12.72 -0.83 0.18
N ILE A 216 -13.93 -0.31 -0.08
CA ILE A 216 -14.13 1.07 -0.52
C ILE A 216 -14.30 2.00 0.70
N GLY A 217 -13.23 2.72 1.04
CA GLY A 217 -13.25 3.80 2.04
C GLY A 217 -13.57 5.17 1.44
N PRO A 218 -13.55 6.25 2.27
CA PRO A 218 -13.81 7.62 1.80
C PRO A 218 -12.93 8.05 0.63
N TYR A 219 -11.63 7.71 0.69
CA TYR A 219 -10.66 7.99 -0.36
C TYR A 219 -11.07 7.37 -1.71
N THR A 220 -11.28 6.04 -1.73
CA THR A 220 -11.60 5.30 -2.95
C THR A 220 -12.96 5.71 -3.52
N ALA A 221 -13.94 5.97 -2.66
CA ALA A 221 -15.23 6.51 -3.10
C ALA A 221 -15.05 7.88 -3.77
N GLY A 222 -14.33 8.81 -3.15
CA GLY A 222 -14.04 10.12 -3.74
C GLY A 222 -13.28 10.04 -5.06
N ALA A 223 -12.33 9.12 -5.18
CA ALA A 223 -11.59 8.89 -6.42
C ALA A 223 -12.49 8.37 -7.55
N ILE A 224 -13.30 7.32 -7.30
CA ILE A 224 -14.25 6.78 -8.29
C ILE A 224 -15.25 7.87 -8.71
N LEU A 225 -15.89 8.52 -7.74
CA LEU A 225 -16.91 9.54 -7.99
C LEU A 225 -16.38 10.71 -8.81
N SER A 226 -15.21 11.23 -8.46
CA SER A 226 -14.66 12.39 -9.16
C SER A 226 -14.03 12.05 -10.51
N ILE A 227 -13.34 10.93 -10.64
CA ILE A 227 -12.61 10.57 -11.87
C ILE A 227 -13.54 9.96 -12.90
N ALA A 228 -14.40 9.01 -12.50
CA ALA A 228 -15.26 8.28 -13.44
C ALA A 228 -16.62 8.95 -13.63
N TYR A 229 -17.19 9.53 -12.57
CA TYR A 229 -18.53 10.11 -12.59
C TYR A 229 -18.56 11.64 -12.58
N SER A 230 -17.41 12.31 -12.55
CA SER A 230 -17.31 13.77 -12.47
C SER A 230 -18.10 14.39 -11.30
N VAL A 231 -18.33 13.63 -10.23
CA VAL A 231 -18.99 14.11 -9.01
C VAL A 231 -17.95 14.81 -8.13
N PRO A 232 -18.21 16.05 -7.64
CA PRO A 232 -17.22 16.85 -6.89
C PRO A 232 -17.02 16.35 -5.45
N THR A 233 -16.42 15.17 -5.33
CA THR A 233 -16.11 14.49 -4.06
C THR A 233 -14.60 14.47 -3.83
N PRO A 234 -14.11 14.89 -2.65
CA PRO A 234 -12.67 14.92 -2.38
C PRO A 234 -12.07 13.51 -2.29
N ALA A 235 -10.91 13.29 -2.90
CA ALA A 235 -10.13 12.07 -2.79
C ALA A 235 -8.82 12.35 -2.04
N VAL A 236 -8.77 12.03 -0.74
CA VAL A 236 -7.69 12.45 0.16
C VAL A 236 -6.80 11.27 0.57
N ASP A 237 -5.61 11.17 -0.02
CA ASP A 237 -4.55 10.24 0.38
C ASP A 237 -3.45 10.94 1.21
N GLY A 238 -2.37 10.23 1.52
CA GLY A 238 -1.23 10.81 2.22
C GLY A 238 -0.49 11.90 1.44
N ASN A 239 -0.62 11.94 0.10
CA ASN A 239 -0.09 13.03 -0.73
C ASN A 239 -0.95 14.29 -0.58
N VAL A 240 -2.26 14.15 -0.67
CA VAL A 240 -3.21 15.27 -0.50
C VAL A 240 -3.18 15.81 0.92
N VAL A 241 -3.13 14.97 1.96
CA VAL A 241 -2.98 15.44 3.35
C VAL A 241 -1.73 16.32 3.50
N ARG A 242 -0.61 15.93 2.90
CA ARG A 242 0.63 16.72 2.96
C ARG A 242 0.53 18.04 2.17
N VAL A 243 -0.10 18.02 1.00
CA VAL A 243 -0.33 19.25 0.22
C VAL A 243 -1.24 20.19 0.99
N ALA A 244 -2.38 19.70 1.48
CA ALA A 244 -3.35 20.47 2.26
C ALA A 244 -2.75 21.03 3.56
N SER A 245 -1.97 20.22 4.30
CA SER A 245 -1.30 20.67 5.52
C SER A 245 -0.32 21.82 5.27
N ARG A 246 0.33 21.86 4.10
CA ARG A 246 1.25 22.93 3.71
C ARG A 246 0.51 24.16 3.18
N LEU A 247 -0.56 23.97 2.41
CA LEU A 247 -1.40 25.07 1.91
C LEU A 247 -2.05 25.84 3.06
N ALA A 248 -2.61 25.14 4.05
CA ALA A 248 -3.32 25.73 5.18
C ALA A 248 -2.47 25.87 6.46
N ALA A 249 -1.19 25.50 6.43
CA ALA A 249 -0.27 25.51 7.57
C ALA A 249 -0.77 24.74 8.82
N TYR A 250 -1.33 23.56 8.62
CA TYR A 250 -1.69 22.65 9.72
C TYR A 250 -0.44 21.97 10.31
N ALA A 251 -0.01 22.46 11.47
CA ALA A 251 1.17 21.99 12.19
C ALA A 251 0.84 20.76 13.06
N ALA A 252 0.42 19.65 12.45
CA ALA A 252 -0.04 18.46 13.16
C ALA A 252 0.73 17.20 12.77
N PRO A 253 0.87 16.20 13.66
CA PRO A 253 1.40 14.89 13.29
C PRO A 253 0.60 14.27 12.13
N ALA A 254 1.29 13.65 11.17
CA ALA A 254 0.63 13.01 10.02
C ALA A 254 -0.39 11.91 10.41
N SER A 255 -0.34 11.40 11.64
CA SER A 255 -1.29 10.43 12.18
C SER A 255 -2.50 11.04 12.90
N ALA A 256 -2.57 12.36 13.05
CA ALA A 256 -3.62 13.02 13.81
C ALA A 256 -4.96 12.97 13.05
N ARG A 257 -6.05 12.58 13.74
CA ARG A 257 -7.38 12.39 13.12
C ARG A 257 -7.98 13.71 12.63
N ASN A 258 -7.86 14.76 13.44
CA ASN A 258 -8.22 16.13 13.13
C ASN A 258 -7.52 16.65 11.86
N LEU A 259 -6.24 16.30 11.63
CA LEU A 259 -5.52 16.68 10.42
C LEU A 259 -6.16 16.10 9.15
N LEU A 260 -6.58 14.83 9.19
CA LEU A 260 -7.25 14.21 8.04
C LEU A 260 -8.58 14.92 7.73
N ALA A 261 -9.37 15.23 8.76
CA ALA A 261 -10.64 15.94 8.60
C ALA A 261 -10.41 17.36 8.03
N ALA A 262 -9.48 18.12 8.60
CA ALA A 262 -9.13 19.46 8.13
C ALA A 262 -8.59 19.45 6.70
N SER A 263 -7.72 18.50 6.37
CA SER A 263 -7.21 18.32 4.99
C SER A 263 -8.31 17.94 4.01
N THR A 264 -9.30 17.16 4.47
CA THR A 264 -10.49 16.82 3.66
C THR A 264 -11.35 18.03 3.38
N ASN A 265 -11.49 18.95 4.33
CA ASN A 265 -12.20 20.21 4.11
C ASN A 265 -11.48 21.08 3.07
N VAL A 266 -10.16 21.22 3.16
CA VAL A 266 -9.36 21.93 2.14
C VAL A 266 -9.58 21.30 0.75
N ALA A 267 -9.45 19.98 0.62
CA ALA A 267 -9.66 19.30 -0.65
C ALA A 267 -11.11 19.48 -1.15
N ARG A 268 -12.09 19.45 -0.26
CA ARG A 268 -13.51 19.65 -0.59
C ARG A 268 -13.77 21.06 -1.14
N GLU A 269 -13.20 22.09 -0.52
CA GLU A 269 -13.32 23.48 -1.01
C GLU A 269 -12.67 23.69 -2.37
N LEU A 270 -11.59 22.96 -2.66
CA LEU A 270 -10.92 23.01 -3.96
C LEU A 270 -11.72 22.28 -5.05
N VAL A 271 -12.30 21.11 -4.73
CA VAL A 271 -12.99 20.24 -5.69
C VAL A 271 -14.46 20.63 -5.91
N LYS A 272 -15.13 21.25 -4.94
CA LYS A 272 -16.49 21.78 -5.12
C LYS A 272 -16.46 23.13 -5.85
N SER A 273 -17.28 23.27 -6.88
CA SER A 273 -17.62 24.58 -7.43
C SER A 273 -18.38 25.39 -6.40
N GLN A 274 -18.13 26.70 -6.37
CA GLN A 274 -19.08 27.64 -5.80
C GLN A 274 -20.15 27.94 -6.85
N GLU A 275 -21.34 28.39 -6.45
CA GLU A 275 -22.33 28.88 -7.40
C GLU A 275 -21.69 29.97 -8.29
N GLY A 276 -21.75 29.76 -9.61
CA GLY A 276 -21.11 30.63 -10.61
C GLY A 276 -19.68 30.23 -11.04
N ASP A 277 -19.00 29.35 -10.31
CA ASP A 277 -17.70 28.78 -10.73
C ASP A 277 -17.93 27.52 -11.57
N GLU A 278 -17.50 27.53 -12.84
CA GLU A 278 -17.42 26.30 -13.63
C GLU A 278 -16.23 25.47 -13.11
N VAL A 279 -16.46 24.51 -12.20
CA VAL A 279 -15.43 23.51 -11.88
C VAL A 279 -15.37 22.53 -13.05
N GLN A 280 -14.42 22.80 -13.95
CA GLN A 280 -14.33 22.13 -15.24
C GLN A 280 -13.87 20.66 -15.17
N SER A 281 -13.35 20.17 -14.03
CA SER A 281 -12.98 18.75 -13.87
C SER A 281 -12.61 18.39 -12.41
N PRO A 282 -13.55 17.90 -11.58
CA PRO A 282 -13.24 17.50 -10.19
C PRO A 282 -12.27 16.30 -10.13
N GLY A 283 -12.38 15.38 -11.09
CA GLY A 283 -11.46 14.25 -11.24
C GLY A 283 -10.02 14.69 -11.49
N ASP A 284 -9.80 15.65 -12.39
CA ASP A 284 -8.46 16.18 -12.64
C ASP A 284 -7.92 16.95 -11.45
N LEU A 285 -8.76 17.70 -10.72
CA LEU A 285 -8.32 18.40 -9.50
C LEU A 285 -7.81 17.43 -8.43
N ASN A 286 -8.57 16.37 -8.15
CA ASN A 286 -8.13 15.33 -7.21
C ASN A 286 -6.82 14.68 -7.68
N GLN A 287 -6.73 14.31 -8.96
CA GLN A 287 -5.52 13.72 -9.51
C GLN A 287 -4.34 14.70 -9.52
N ALA A 288 -4.56 15.99 -9.76
CA ALA A 288 -3.55 17.04 -9.71
C ALA A 288 -3.01 17.22 -8.29
N LEU A 289 -3.86 17.20 -7.26
CA LEU A 289 -3.42 17.24 -5.86
C LEU A 289 -2.55 16.04 -5.50
N MET A 290 -2.97 14.84 -5.91
CA MET A 290 -2.19 13.61 -5.71
C MET A 290 -0.85 13.65 -6.46
N GLU A 291 -0.86 14.05 -7.74
CA GLU A 291 0.32 14.15 -8.60
C GLU A 291 1.30 15.21 -8.07
N LEU A 292 0.80 16.37 -7.64
CA LEU A 292 1.61 17.43 -7.04
C LEU A 292 2.33 16.91 -5.79
N GLY A 293 1.59 16.24 -4.88
CA GLY A 293 2.19 15.63 -3.70
C GLY A 293 3.25 14.59 -4.08
N ALA A 294 2.98 13.75 -5.07
CA ALA A 294 3.90 12.70 -5.50
C ALA A 294 5.19 13.22 -6.17
N THR A 295 5.14 14.34 -6.89
CA THR A 295 6.21 14.75 -7.82
C THR A 295 6.89 16.07 -7.48
N VAL A 296 6.22 16.98 -6.77
CA VAL A 296 6.72 18.33 -6.48
C VAL A 296 6.73 18.60 -4.98
N CYS A 297 5.57 18.45 -4.34
CA CYS A 297 5.36 18.67 -2.91
C CYS A 297 5.70 17.41 -2.12
N THR A 298 6.94 16.91 -2.27
CA THR A 298 7.43 15.65 -1.71
C THR A 298 7.62 15.69 -0.19
N PRO A 299 7.73 14.54 0.51
CA PRO A 299 7.90 14.50 1.96
C PRO A 299 9.13 15.28 2.45
N LYS A 300 10.28 15.09 1.80
CA LYS A 300 11.54 15.80 2.08
C LYS A 300 11.94 16.62 0.87
N ASN A 301 12.45 17.83 1.12
CA ASN A 301 12.93 18.76 0.09
C ASN A 301 11.89 19.02 -1.03
N PRO A 302 10.69 19.54 -0.72
CA PRO A 302 9.70 19.87 -1.74
C PRO A 302 10.24 20.93 -2.69
N ALA A 303 9.95 20.78 -3.99
CA ALA A 303 10.43 21.67 -5.04
C ALA A 303 9.56 22.94 -5.14
N CYS A 304 9.49 23.72 -4.06
CA CYS A 304 8.61 24.89 -3.95
C CYS A 304 8.85 25.97 -5.00
N SER A 305 10.07 26.07 -5.55
CA SER A 305 10.42 27.04 -6.61
C SER A 305 9.71 26.78 -7.94
N VAL A 306 9.37 25.52 -8.21
CA VAL A 306 8.66 25.09 -9.44
C VAL A 306 7.22 24.68 -9.14
N CYS A 307 6.76 24.85 -7.90
CA CYS A 307 5.41 24.47 -7.52
C CYS A 307 4.39 25.47 -8.10
N PRO A 308 3.38 24.99 -8.87
CA PRO A 308 2.44 25.84 -9.60
C PRO A 308 1.55 26.67 -8.67
N ILE A 309 1.41 26.24 -7.42
CA ILE A 309 0.55 26.88 -6.41
C ILE A 309 1.34 27.46 -5.24
N SER A 310 2.65 27.68 -5.41
CA SER A 310 3.52 28.18 -4.34
C SER A 310 3.13 29.58 -3.83
N ALA A 311 2.54 30.41 -4.68
CA ALA A 311 2.06 31.75 -4.32
C ALA A 311 0.92 31.71 -3.30
N HIS A 312 0.10 30.65 -3.34
CA HIS A 312 -1.05 30.44 -2.43
C HIS A 312 -0.71 29.55 -1.23
N CYS A 313 0.54 29.07 -1.13
CA CYS A 313 0.95 28.16 -0.07
C CYS A 313 1.37 28.94 1.18
N ARG A 314 0.57 28.83 2.25
CA ARG A 314 0.81 29.54 3.52
C ARG A 314 2.15 29.20 4.15
N VAL A 315 2.51 27.91 4.22
CA VAL A 315 3.81 27.50 4.74
C VAL A 315 4.96 28.07 3.90
N GLN A 316 4.82 28.13 2.57
CA GLN A 316 5.86 28.72 1.73
C GLN A 316 5.99 30.23 1.93
N ARG A 317 4.87 30.92 2.18
CA ARG A 317 4.86 32.35 2.52
C ARG A 317 5.59 32.60 3.85
N GLU A 318 5.33 31.79 4.87
CA GLU A 318 6.02 31.89 6.18
C GLU A 318 7.51 31.54 6.12
N VAL A 319 7.90 30.62 5.24
CA VAL A 319 9.32 30.30 5.01
C VAL A 319 10.05 31.45 4.31
N ARG A 320 9.39 32.14 3.37
CA ARG A 320 9.96 33.28 2.62
C ARG A 320 10.03 34.54 3.48
N ASP A 321 8.99 34.80 4.27
CA ASP A 321 8.88 35.98 5.12
C ASP A 321 8.68 35.59 6.59
N ARG A 322 9.77 35.73 7.36
CA ARG A 322 9.77 35.41 8.79
C ARG A 322 8.94 36.38 9.64
N THR A 323 8.54 37.53 9.11
CA THR A 323 7.69 38.51 9.81
C THR A 323 6.20 38.16 9.72
N VAL A 324 5.80 37.31 8.77
CA VAL A 324 4.42 36.84 8.56
C VAL A 324 4.02 35.73 9.53
N ARG A 325 4.91 35.35 10.48
CA ARG A 325 4.63 34.32 11.50
C ARG A 325 3.32 34.62 12.24
N ARG A 326 2.31 33.78 12.01
CA ARG A 326 1.14 33.52 12.89
C ARG A 326 0.46 34.74 13.52
N LYS A 327 0.36 35.88 12.83
CA LYS A 327 -0.51 36.96 13.30
C LYS A 327 -1.93 36.41 13.46
N GLY A 328 -2.44 36.38 14.69
CA GLY A 328 -3.78 35.90 15.02
C GLY A 328 -3.95 34.37 15.13
N HIS A 329 -2.88 33.58 15.27
CA HIS A 329 -3.00 32.13 15.50
C HIS A 329 -2.35 31.68 16.82
N ASN A 330 -3.18 31.17 17.73
CA ASN A 330 -2.73 30.50 18.95
C ASN A 330 -2.83 28.97 18.79
N PRO A 331 -1.71 28.22 18.72
CA PRO A 331 -1.73 26.75 18.61
C PRO A 331 -2.43 26.04 19.76
N SER A 332 -2.45 26.62 20.97
CA SER A 332 -3.15 26.00 22.11
C SER A 332 -4.66 26.07 22.02
N GLU A 333 -5.19 26.95 21.17
CA GLU A 333 -6.62 27.13 20.89
C GLU A 333 -7.00 26.56 19.52
N CYS A 334 -6.07 25.87 18.85
CA CYS A 334 -6.29 25.25 17.56
C CYS A 334 -6.61 23.77 17.70
N ASP A 335 -7.78 23.36 17.21
CA ASP A 335 -8.22 21.96 17.24
C ASP A 335 -7.42 21.03 16.31
N VAL A 336 -6.49 21.56 15.50
CA VAL A 336 -5.70 20.81 14.53
C VAL A 336 -4.22 20.80 14.89
N CYS A 337 -3.63 21.95 15.17
CA CYS A 337 -2.19 22.12 15.35
C CYS A 337 -1.71 21.51 16.67
N ASP A 338 -0.46 21.06 16.67
CA ASP A 338 0.26 20.67 17.89
C ASP A 338 0.55 21.93 18.73
N PRO A 339 0.06 22.01 19.98
CA PRO A 339 0.29 23.16 20.86
C PRO A 339 1.77 23.41 21.13
N ALA A 340 2.61 22.37 21.10
CA ALA A 340 4.05 22.49 21.33
C ALA A 340 4.77 23.18 20.16
N ARG A 341 4.15 23.23 18.97
CA ARG A 341 4.73 23.89 17.82
C ARG A 341 4.38 25.38 17.85
N VAL A 342 5.13 26.18 18.63
CA VAL A 342 4.97 27.64 18.74
C VAL A 342 5.69 28.40 17.61
N ASP A 343 6.79 27.85 17.11
CA ASP A 343 7.56 28.42 16.01
C ASP A 343 6.99 28.13 14.62
N GLY A 344 7.14 29.11 13.72
CA GLY A 344 6.87 28.96 12.29
C GLY A 344 7.81 27.94 11.60
N PRO A 345 7.42 27.41 10.44
CA PRO A 345 8.24 26.47 9.68
C PRO A 345 9.56 27.09 9.21
N VAL A 346 10.65 26.33 9.28
CA VAL A 346 11.91 26.69 8.60
C VAL A 346 11.90 26.22 7.15
N SER A 347 11.17 25.14 6.86
CA SER A 347 10.92 24.67 5.50
C SER A 347 9.54 24.03 5.38
N ALA A 348 9.01 23.99 4.16
CA ALA A 348 7.78 23.25 3.90
C ALA A 348 7.91 21.74 4.17
N GLY A 349 9.13 21.19 4.19
CA GLY A 349 9.41 19.80 4.52
C GLY A 349 9.10 19.42 5.98
N GLU A 350 8.92 20.40 6.87
CA GLU A 350 8.57 20.14 8.28
C GLU A 350 7.09 19.80 8.48
N TYR A 351 6.25 20.02 7.45
CA TYR A 351 4.81 19.82 7.51
C TYR A 351 4.39 18.68 6.55
N PRO A 352 3.47 17.78 6.96
CA PRO A 352 2.95 17.63 8.33
C PRO A 352 4.05 17.16 9.29
N LEU A 353 3.82 17.31 10.60
CA LEU A 353 4.80 16.90 11.59
C LEU A 353 5.04 15.39 11.52
N PRO A 354 6.25 14.91 11.84
CA PRO A 354 6.59 13.50 11.80
C PRO A 354 5.61 12.66 12.63
N LYS A 355 5.26 11.49 12.10
CA LYS A 355 4.51 10.48 12.86
C LYS A 355 5.43 9.82 13.88
N SER A 356 4.99 9.70 15.13
CA SER A 356 5.61 8.78 16.08
C SER A 356 5.26 7.34 15.69
N THR A 357 6.27 6.51 15.44
CA THR A 357 6.08 5.09 15.09
C THR A 357 6.47 4.22 16.27
N ALA A 358 5.53 3.39 16.74
CA ALA A 358 5.83 2.33 17.70
C ALA A 358 6.87 1.36 17.10
N PRO A 359 7.75 0.77 17.94
CA PRO A 359 8.65 -0.28 17.50
C PRO A 359 7.85 -1.46 16.96
N ARG A 360 8.38 -2.12 15.92
CA ARG A 360 7.76 -3.32 15.36
C ARG A 360 7.90 -4.47 16.34
N LYS A 361 6.89 -5.35 16.37
CA LYS A 361 7.02 -6.63 17.08
C LYS A 361 8.02 -7.51 16.33
N GLU A 362 8.80 -8.30 17.05
CA GLU A 362 9.69 -9.32 16.47
C GLU A 362 9.14 -10.70 16.82
N GLU A 363 9.09 -11.59 15.81
CA GLU A 363 8.61 -12.96 15.94
C GLU A 363 9.58 -13.93 15.28
N THR A 364 9.88 -15.04 15.95
CA THR A 364 10.73 -16.10 15.41
C THR A 364 9.85 -17.28 15.00
N TYR A 365 10.05 -17.81 13.80
CA TYR A 365 9.34 -18.98 13.29
C TYR A 365 10.34 -20.08 12.92
N ALA A 366 10.01 -21.32 13.26
CA ALA A 366 10.63 -22.50 12.63
C ALA A 366 9.78 -22.90 11.41
N VAL A 367 10.43 -23.26 10.31
CA VAL A 367 9.80 -23.59 9.03
C VAL A 367 10.30 -24.95 8.55
N ALA A 368 9.39 -25.85 8.20
CA ALA A 368 9.70 -27.16 7.64
C ALA A 368 9.62 -27.15 6.12
N ILE A 369 10.68 -27.62 5.47
CA ILE A 369 10.67 -28.07 4.08
C ILE A 369 10.57 -29.60 4.11
N VAL A 370 9.37 -30.10 3.81
CA VAL A 370 9.10 -31.52 3.64
C VAL A 370 9.09 -31.80 2.15
N GLU A 371 10.05 -32.59 1.68
CA GLU A 371 10.19 -32.95 0.27
C GLU A 371 9.68 -34.38 0.04
N ARG A 372 8.82 -34.55 -0.97
CA ARG A 372 8.35 -35.86 -1.40
C ARG A 372 9.45 -36.53 -2.24
N PRO A 373 9.94 -37.73 -1.85
CA PRO A 373 11.07 -38.36 -2.51
C PRO A 373 10.86 -38.71 -3.99
N SER A 374 9.63 -39.00 -4.42
CA SER A 374 9.34 -39.43 -5.80
C SER A 374 9.55 -38.35 -6.85
N ASP A 375 9.17 -37.12 -6.55
CA ASP A 375 9.09 -36.04 -7.55
C ASP A 375 9.70 -34.72 -7.07
N GLY A 376 10.26 -34.69 -5.85
CA GLY A 376 10.88 -33.50 -5.27
C GLY A 376 9.91 -32.36 -4.97
N HIS A 377 8.60 -32.61 -5.01
CA HIS A 377 7.61 -31.63 -4.61
C HIS A 377 7.70 -31.37 -3.11
N ILE A 378 7.33 -30.16 -2.69
CA ILE A 378 7.31 -29.79 -1.27
C ILE A 378 5.88 -29.65 -0.76
N LEU A 379 5.69 -30.00 0.52
CA LEU A 379 4.43 -29.81 1.20
C LEU A 379 4.22 -28.32 1.52
N VAL A 380 3.04 -27.81 1.18
CA VAL A 380 2.57 -26.49 1.61
C VAL A 380 1.19 -26.60 2.23
N ARG A 381 0.89 -25.69 3.14
CA ARG A 381 -0.44 -25.53 3.76
C ARG A 381 -1.01 -24.16 3.45
N GLN A 382 -2.33 -24.06 3.46
CA GLN A 382 -3.02 -22.78 3.36
C GLN A 382 -3.14 -22.14 4.76
N ARG A 383 -2.75 -20.87 4.87
CA ARG A 383 -2.94 -20.10 6.10
C ARG A 383 -4.42 -19.86 6.36
N ALA A 384 -4.77 -19.71 7.64
CA ALA A 384 -6.12 -19.40 8.10
C ALA A 384 -6.76 -18.23 7.33
N SER A 385 -8.09 -18.22 7.22
CA SER A 385 -8.84 -17.23 6.46
C SER A 385 -8.87 -15.82 7.07
N LYS A 386 -8.30 -15.66 8.27
CA LYS A 386 -8.15 -14.40 9.01
C LYS A 386 -6.70 -14.25 9.50
N GLY A 387 -6.28 -13.01 9.71
CA GLY A 387 -4.96 -12.68 10.23
C GLY A 387 -3.92 -12.40 9.13
N LEU A 388 -2.63 -12.41 9.53
CA LEU A 388 -1.52 -12.07 8.64
C LEU A 388 -1.41 -13.10 7.50
N LEU A 389 -1.45 -12.60 6.27
CA LEU A 389 -1.34 -13.38 5.03
C LEU A 389 -2.46 -14.44 4.89
N ALA A 390 -3.69 -14.07 5.25
CA ALA A 390 -4.84 -14.95 5.18
C ALA A 390 -5.01 -15.62 3.79
N ASN A 391 -5.31 -16.92 3.79
CA ASN A 391 -5.50 -17.78 2.61
C ASN A 391 -4.26 -17.97 1.71
N GLN A 392 -3.08 -17.51 2.11
CA GLN A 392 -1.84 -17.71 1.35
C GLN A 392 -1.25 -19.09 1.63
N TRP A 393 -0.61 -19.68 0.61
CA TRP A 393 0.10 -20.94 0.73
C TRP A 393 1.52 -20.72 1.27
N GLU A 394 1.94 -21.53 2.24
CA GLU A 394 3.28 -21.51 2.85
C GLU A 394 3.76 -22.92 3.19
N PRO A 395 5.09 -23.14 3.30
CA PRO A 395 5.61 -24.32 3.98
C PRO A 395 5.14 -24.34 5.45
N PRO A 396 4.89 -25.52 6.04
CA PRO A 396 4.50 -25.66 7.43
C PRO A 396 5.46 -24.89 8.36
N SER A 397 4.89 -24.11 9.26
CA SER A 397 5.67 -23.27 10.18
C SER A 397 5.01 -23.14 11.55
N VAL A 398 5.84 -22.93 12.57
CA VAL A 398 5.45 -22.78 13.97
C VAL A 398 6.12 -21.55 14.57
N LEU A 399 5.37 -20.79 15.37
CA LEU A 399 5.92 -19.66 16.12
C LEU A 399 6.74 -20.18 17.29
N ILE A 400 7.93 -19.63 17.48
CA ILE A 400 8.80 -19.90 18.62
C ILE A 400 8.70 -18.70 19.56
N GLU A 401 8.14 -18.91 20.74
CA GLU A 401 8.03 -17.87 21.76
C GLU A 401 9.42 -17.58 22.35
N ASN A 402 9.96 -16.40 22.03
CA ASN A 402 11.15 -15.92 22.72
C ASN A 402 10.73 -15.45 24.12
N SER A 403 11.46 -15.87 25.16
CA SER A 403 11.22 -15.60 26.59
C SER A 403 11.30 -14.11 27.00
N SER A 404 11.29 -13.17 26.04
CA SER A 404 11.43 -11.73 26.25
C SER A 404 10.15 -10.90 26.05
N SER A 405 8.97 -11.51 25.86
CA SER A 405 7.69 -10.76 25.75
C SER A 405 6.86 -10.75 27.04
N GLY A 406 7.50 -10.45 28.17
CA GLY A 406 6.81 -10.21 29.45
C GLY A 406 6.24 -8.79 29.55
N LYS A 407 4.93 -8.67 29.78
CA LYS A 407 4.24 -7.43 30.20
C LYS A 407 5.00 -6.76 31.36
N GLY A 408 5.67 -5.64 31.09
CA GLY A 408 6.36 -4.87 32.12
C GLY A 408 5.38 -4.17 33.06
N LYS A 409 5.21 -4.71 34.28
CA LYS A 409 4.87 -3.89 35.45
C LYS A 409 6.10 -3.03 35.78
N LYS A 410 5.91 -1.70 35.86
CA LYS A 410 6.92 -0.75 36.36
C LYS A 410 7.38 -1.18 37.75
N GLY A 411 8.66 -1.51 37.88
CA GLY A 411 9.32 -1.83 39.13
C GLY A 411 10.81 -1.64 38.97
N ASP A 412 11.32 -0.63 39.64
CA ASP A 412 12.69 -0.16 39.71
C ASP A 412 13.71 -1.29 39.93
N LYS A 413 14.81 -1.32 39.14
CA LYS A 413 16.13 -1.90 39.50
C LYS A 413 17.14 -1.86 38.35
N LYS A 414 18.07 -0.90 38.46
CA LYS A 414 19.53 -1.00 38.23
C LYS A 414 20.01 -2.20 37.37
N ARG A 415 20.18 -1.97 36.07
CA ARG A 415 20.69 -2.96 35.10
C ARG A 415 22.19 -3.21 35.28
N LYS A 416 22.53 -4.39 35.80
CA LYS A 416 23.81 -5.07 35.57
C LYS A 416 23.89 -5.42 34.08
N LYS A 417 24.98 -5.03 33.43
CA LYS A 417 25.29 -5.30 32.03
C LYS A 417 25.80 -6.75 31.92
N GLY A 418 25.02 -7.64 31.31
CA GLY A 418 25.45 -8.99 30.99
C GLY A 418 24.35 -10.05 31.07
N SER A 419 23.66 -10.29 29.95
CA SER A 419 23.19 -11.62 29.52
C SER A 419 22.63 -11.50 28.10
N GLY A 420 23.18 -12.28 27.17
CA GLY A 420 22.70 -12.37 25.80
C GLY A 420 21.29 -12.99 25.77
N ASP A 421 20.50 -12.59 24.77
CA ASP A 421 19.27 -13.27 24.42
C ASP A 421 19.57 -14.77 24.26
N ALA A 422 18.82 -15.62 24.97
CA ALA A 422 18.98 -17.06 24.84
C ALA A 422 18.69 -17.46 23.39
N ALA A 423 19.71 -17.92 22.68
CA ALA A 423 19.56 -18.38 21.31
C ALA A 423 18.56 -19.54 21.28
N VAL A 424 17.55 -19.45 20.41
CA VAL A 424 16.57 -20.51 20.18
C VAL A 424 17.31 -21.79 19.79
N SER A 425 17.05 -22.89 20.50
CA SER A 425 17.69 -24.18 20.22
C SER A 425 17.12 -24.80 18.95
N ASP A 426 17.98 -25.21 18.01
CA ASP A 426 17.56 -25.91 16.79
C ASP A 426 16.78 -27.20 17.12
N GLN A 427 17.09 -27.87 18.23
CA GLN A 427 16.38 -29.05 18.70
C GLN A 427 14.93 -28.74 19.08
N GLU A 428 14.69 -27.60 19.74
CA GLU A 428 13.33 -27.16 20.11
C GLU A 428 12.50 -26.83 18.86
N CYS A 429 13.11 -26.13 17.88
CA CYS A 429 12.48 -25.83 16.60
C CYS A 429 12.03 -27.10 15.88
N VAL A 430 12.92 -28.09 15.75
CA VAL A 430 12.63 -29.35 15.06
C VAL A 430 11.53 -30.14 15.78
N GLN A 431 11.56 -30.20 17.12
CA GLN A 431 10.53 -30.91 17.89
C GLN A 431 9.14 -30.28 17.68
N LYS A 432 9.03 -28.95 17.76
CA LYS A 432 7.78 -28.23 17.50
C LYS A 432 7.29 -28.39 16.06
N LEU A 433 8.20 -28.43 15.10
CA LEU A 433 7.85 -28.68 13.69
C LEU A 433 7.31 -30.09 13.48
N ARG A 434 7.94 -31.12 14.07
CA ARG A 434 7.46 -32.52 13.96
C ARG A 434 6.06 -32.67 14.54
N ALA A 435 5.80 -32.13 15.73
CA ALA A 435 4.47 -32.13 16.33
C ALA A 435 3.42 -31.47 15.41
N ALA A 436 3.75 -30.31 14.82
CA ALA A 436 2.83 -29.64 13.88
C ALA A 436 2.61 -30.41 12.57
N LEU A 437 3.61 -31.17 12.11
CA LEU A 437 3.49 -32.03 10.94
C LEU A 437 2.65 -33.28 11.24
N GLU A 438 2.78 -33.87 12.43
CA GLU A 438 1.94 -34.97 12.90
C GLU A 438 0.46 -34.57 12.98
N GLU A 439 0.15 -33.37 13.50
CA GLU A 439 -1.21 -32.81 13.49
C GLU A 439 -1.77 -32.65 12.07
N MET A 440 -0.89 -32.47 11.08
CA MET A 440 -1.24 -32.41 9.66
C MET A 440 -1.36 -33.80 9.01
N GLY A 441 -1.08 -34.88 9.74
CA GLY A 441 -1.07 -36.26 9.23
C GLY A 441 0.25 -36.70 8.61
N VAL A 442 1.33 -35.93 8.75
CA VAL A 442 2.63 -36.23 8.13
C VAL A 442 3.54 -36.98 9.11
N ALA A 443 3.77 -38.26 8.84
CA ALA A 443 4.69 -39.08 9.63
C ALA A 443 6.15 -38.68 9.37
N CYS A 444 6.79 -38.10 10.39
CA CYS A 444 8.17 -37.63 10.33
C CYS A 444 9.15 -38.70 10.85
N ASP A 445 10.36 -38.74 10.30
CA ASP A 445 11.41 -39.59 10.83
C ASP A 445 12.08 -38.94 12.05
N ASP A 446 11.78 -39.47 13.25
CA ASP A 446 12.37 -39.03 14.52
C ASP A 446 13.88 -39.29 14.60
N SER A 447 14.38 -40.27 13.85
CA SER A 447 15.79 -40.66 13.81
C SER A 447 16.61 -39.85 12.80
N SER A 448 15.96 -39.19 11.84
CA SER A 448 16.65 -38.36 10.85
C SER A 448 17.18 -37.06 11.49
N ALA A 449 18.42 -36.71 11.16
CA ALA A 449 18.90 -35.36 11.40
C ALA A 449 18.05 -34.41 10.55
N ALA A 450 17.38 -33.43 11.15
CA ALA A 450 16.64 -32.38 10.44
C ALA A 450 17.56 -31.16 10.24
N PRO A 451 18.45 -31.15 9.22
CA PRO A 451 19.45 -30.11 9.10
C PRO A 451 18.79 -28.76 8.88
N LYS A 452 19.34 -27.75 9.56
CA LYS A 452 19.02 -26.36 9.28
C LYS A 452 19.54 -25.99 7.90
N VAL A 453 18.63 -25.58 7.03
CA VAL A 453 18.88 -25.15 5.65
C VAL A 453 19.41 -23.72 5.62
N GLY A 454 18.87 -22.86 6.49
CA GLY A 454 19.29 -21.46 6.59
C GLY A 454 18.34 -20.60 7.41
N GLU A 455 18.59 -19.29 7.37
CA GLU A 455 17.79 -18.29 8.08
C GLU A 455 17.33 -17.20 7.11
N VAL A 456 16.07 -16.79 7.25
CA VAL A 456 15.44 -15.76 6.42
C VAL A 456 14.79 -14.71 7.31
N THR A 457 15.13 -13.44 7.12
CA THR A 457 14.43 -12.33 7.78
C THR A 457 13.47 -11.65 6.80
N HIS A 458 12.22 -11.47 7.24
CA HIS A 458 11.20 -10.76 6.48
C HIS A 458 10.52 -9.68 7.32
N VAL A 459 10.44 -8.46 6.78
CA VAL A 459 9.89 -7.30 7.47
C VAL A 459 8.51 -6.98 6.90
N PHE A 460 7.49 -7.05 7.75
CA PHE A 460 6.16 -6.49 7.48
C PHE A 460 6.05 -5.09 8.10
N SER A 461 4.94 -4.40 7.82
CA SER A 461 4.72 -3.04 8.34
C SER A 461 4.70 -2.98 9.88
N HIS A 462 4.17 -4.01 10.54
CA HIS A 462 3.90 -4.06 11.99
C HIS A 462 4.70 -5.16 12.73
N VAL A 463 5.33 -6.09 12.01
CA VAL A 463 6.06 -7.22 12.59
C VAL A 463 7.26 -7.59 11.72
N THR A 464 8.36 -8.01 12.35
CA THR A 464 9.51 -8.62 11.68
C THR A 464 9.53 -10.10 12.01
N HIS A 465 9.56 -10.95 10.98
CA HIS A 465 9.68 -12.40 11.11
C HIS A 465 11.14 -12.84 10.90
N HIS A 466 11.65 -13.62 11.83
CA HIS A 466 12.92 -14.34 11.74
C HIS A 466 12.62 -15.82 11.53
N LEU A 467 12.89 -16.33 10.33
CA LEU A 467 12.48 -17.67 9.90
C LEU A 467 13.69 -18.61 9.87
N HIS A 468 13.67 -19.64 10.71
CA HIS A 468 14.65 -20.71 10.74
C HIS A 468 14.14 -21.87 9.88
N VAL A 469 14.83 -22.17 8.78
CA VAL A 469 14.36 -23.13 7.78
C VAL A 469 15.06 -24.46 8.00
N TYR A 470 14.31 -25.55 8.14
CA TYR A 470 14.79 -26.91 8.35
C TYR A 470 14.29 -27.82 7.24
N ARG A 471 15.10 -28.80 6.84
CA ARG A 471 14.64 -29.90 5.99
C ARG A 471 14.19 -31.04 6.91
N ILE A 472 12.98 -31.53 6.70
CA ILE A 472 12.43 -32.65 7.47
C ILE A 472 12.11 -33.78 6.49
N ASP A 473 12.72 -34.93 6.74
CA ASP A 473 12.53 -36.13 5.94
C ASP A 473 11.33 -36.92 6.50
N THR A 474 10.46 -37.42 5.62
CA THR A 474 9.28 -38.24 5.99
C THR A 474 9.65 -39.72 6.14
N MET A 475 8.98 -40.44 7.04
CA MET A 475 9.14 -41.89 7.14
C MET A 475 8.70 -42.56 5.83
N ALA A 476 9.56 -43.37 5.24
CA ALA A 476 9.10 -44.40 4.30
C ALA A 476 8.28 -45.40 5.12
N THR A 477 6.98 -45.52 4.86
CA THR A 477 6.16 -46.56 5.48
C THR A 477 6.72 -47.95 5.12
N GLY A 478 7.48 -48.53 6.06
CA GLY A 478 8.02 -49.86 5.91
C GLY A 478 6.90 -50.89 5.93
N HIS A 479 6.52 -51.42 4.77
CA HIS A 479 5.92 -52.74 4.67
C HIS A 479 7.03 -53.74 4.36
N SER A 480 7.29 -54.63 5.31
CA SER A 480 7.91 -55.92 5.03
C SER A 480 6.98 -56.71 4.09
N GLY A 481 7.24 -56.64 2.79
CA GLY A 481 6.55 -57.43 1.77
C GLY A 481 6.62 -56.73 0.41
N GLY A 482 7.25 -57.37 -0.57
CA GLY A 482 7.57 -56.80 -1.87
C GLY A 482 6.38 -56.12 -2.58
N GLY A 483 6.58 -54.84 -2.93
CA GLY A 483 5.67 -54.04 -3.74
C GLY A 483 6.08 -52.57 -3.72
N THR A 484 6.80 -52.12 -4.75
CA THR A 484 7.43 -50.78 -4.85
C THR A 484 6.45 -49.62 -5.13
N SER A 485 5.26 -49.57 -4.51
CA SER A 485 4.26 -48.52 -4.84
C SER A 485 3.46 -47.85 -3.70
N SER A 486 3.68 -48.15 -2.42
CA SER A 486 2.73 -47.71 -1.37
C SER A 486 3.12 -46.47 -0.54
N THR A 487 4.38 -46.03 -0.52
CA THR A 487 4.83 -44.91 0.33
C THR A 487 4.29 -43.55 -0.11
N ASP A 488 4.42 -43.20 -1.40
CA ASP A 488 3.92 -41.91 -1.94
C ASP A 488 2.40 -41.80 -1.96
N ALA A 489 1.70 -42.92 -2.17
CA ALA A 489 0.25 -42.98 -2.12
C ALA A 489 -0.27 -42.71 -0.70
N THR A 490 0.39 -43.28 0.31
CA THR A 490 0.04 -43.08 1.72
C THR A 490 0.29 -41.64 2.16
N ILE A 491 1.42 -41.04 1.78
CA ILE A 491 1.76 -39.65 2.11
C ILE A 491 0.81 -38.65 1.41
N SER A 492 0.39 -38.93 0.18
CA SER A 492 -0.63 -38.10 -0.51
C SER A 492 -2.01 -38.21 0.17
N LEU A 493 -2.46 -39.43 0.49
CA LEU A 493 -3.73 -39.67 1.17
C LEU A 493 -3.81 -39.03 2.56
N LEU A 494 -2.69 -39.01 3.30
CA LEU A 494 -2.63 -38.39 4.63
C LEU A 494 -2.69 -36.85 4.58
N ALA A 495 -2.08 -36.24 3.56
CA ALA A 495 -2.17 -34.79 3.35
C ALA A 495 -3.59 -34.35 2.96
N ASP A 496 -4.31 -35.17 2.19
CA ASP A 496 -5.70 -34.94 1.78
C ASP A 496 -6.70 -35.13 2.93
N ALA A 497 -6.36 -35.93 3.94
CA ALA A 497 -7.18 -36.15 5.14
C ALA A 497 -6.96 -35.11 6.26
N SER A 498 -6.05 -34.16 6.06
CA SER A 498 -5.68 -33.16 7.05
C SER A 498 -6.82 -32.14 7.31
N PRO A 499 -7.08 -31.73 8.56
CA PRO A 499 -8.04 -30.66 8.85
C PRO A 499 -7.56 -29.29 8.33
N VAL A 500 -6.27 -29.16 8.00
CA VAL A 500 -5.68 -27.96 7.42
C VAL A 500 -5.49 -28.18 5.93
N PRO A 501 -6.07 -27.35 5.04
CA PRO A 501 -5.87 -27.49 3.60
C PRO A 501 -4.39 -27.52 3.25
N SER A 502 -3.94 -28.63 2.67
CA SER A 502 -2.53 -28.88 2.32
C SER A 502 -2.41 -29.43 0.90
N LYS A 503 -1.26 -29.24 0.27
CA LYS A 503 -0.96 -29.81 -1.06
C LYS A 503 0.53 -29.94 -1.29
N TRP A 504 0.88 -30.82 -2.23
CA TRP A 504 2.22 -30.94 -2.78
C TRP A 504 2.38 -30.00 -3.98
N THR A 505 3.50 -29.29 -4.05
CA THR A 505 3.78 -28.36 -5.15
C THR A 505 5.24 -28.42 -5.57
N ASP A 506 5.50 -28.20 -6.86
CA ASP A 506 6.87 -27.96 -7.31
C ASP A 506 7.38 -26.67 -6.62
N PRO A 507 8.56 -26.67 -5.99
CA PRO A 507 9.13 -25.48 -5.38
C PRO A 507 9.22 -24.28 -6.35
N THR A 508 9.45 -24.53 -7.64
CA THR A 508 9.58 -23.49 -8.65
C THR A 508 8.27 -22.75 -8.92
N ASP A 509 7.12 -23.40 -8.78
CA ASP A 509 5.79 -22.78 -8.93
C ASP A 509 5.55 -21.68 -7.88
N LEU A 510 6.13 -21.82 -6.69
CA LEU A 510 6.01 -20.85 -5.62
C LEU A 510 6.77 -19.54 -5.93
N GLN A 511 7.82 -19.56 -6.76
CA GLN A 511 8.60 -18.34 -7.05
C GLN A 511 7.76 -17.25 -7.74
N GLY A 512 6.71 -17.64 -8.47
CA GLY A 512 5.78 -16.73 -9.13
C GLY A 512 4.54 -16.39 -8.29
N LYS A 513 3.97 -17.39 -7.61
CA LYS A 513 2.54 -17.40 -7.21
C LYS A 513 2.25 -17.22 -5.72
N CYS A 514 3.26 -16.91 -4.90
CA CYS A 514 3.08 -16.81 -3.45
C CYS A 514 3.56 -15.48 -2.85
N ALA A 515 3.38 -15.33 -1.54
CA ALA A 515 3.89 -14.20 -0.78
C ALA A 515 5.42 -14.11 -0.80
N THR A 516 5.95 -12.89 -0.80
CA THR A 516 7.38 -12.62 -0.95
C THR A 516 8.28 -13.32 0.06
N TYR A 517 7.83 -13.54 1.31
CA TYR A 517 8.63 -14.27 2.30
C TYR A 517 8.74 -15.77 1.95
N VAL A 518 7.68 -16.40 1.40
CA VAL A 518 7.73 -17.79 0.91
C VAL A 518 8.70 -17.90 -0.25
N LYS A 519 8.72 -16.92 -1.18
CA LYS A 519 9.74 -16.87 -2.25
C LYS A 519 11.17 -16.88 -1.69
N LYS A 520 11.42 -16.16 -0.60
CA LYS A 520 12.74 -16.15 0.08
C LYS A 520 13.06 -17.49 0.73
N ILE A 521 12.09 -18.14 1.39
CA ILE A 521 12.25 -19.46 2.00
C ILE A 521 12.63 -20.50 0.94
N VAL A 522 11.87 -20.53 -0.16
CA VAL A 522 12.09 -21.47 -1.26
C VAL A 522 13.45 -21.22 -1.93
N ALA A 523 13.82 -19.95 -2.16
CA ALA A 523 15.14 -19.61 -2.69
C ALA A 523 16.27 -20.11 -1.76
N CYS A 524 16.14 -19.89 -0.45
CA CYS A 524 17.09 -20.39 0.55
C CYS A 524 17.24 -21.93 0.48
N TYR A 525 16.12 -22.64 0.35
CA TYR A 525 16.11 -24.10 0.18
C TYR A 525 16.79 -24.57 -1.12
N LEU A 526 16.44 -23.97 -2.25
CA LEU A 526 17.01 -24.35 -3.55
C LEU A 526 18.52 -24.07 -3.63
N GLU A 527 18.97 -22.94 -3.05
CA GLU A 527 20.39 -22.64 -2.92
C GLU A 527 21.12 -23.69 -2.08
N GLY A 528 20.55 -24.09 -0.94
CA GLY A 528 21.08 -25.17 -0.10
C GLY A 528 21.18 -26.52 -0.83
N LYS A 529 20.20 -26.86 -1.67
CA LYS A 529 20.19 -28.09 -2.49
C LYS A 529 21.29 -28.09 -3.55
N SER A 530 21.53 -26.94 -4.19
CA SER A 530 22.59 -26.77 -5.20
C SER A 530 24.01 -26.82 -4.61
N GLY A 531 24.17 -26.51 -3.32
CA GLY A 531 25.45 -26.62 -2.61
C GLY A 531 25.95 -28.05 -2.40
N ASN A 532 25.07 -29.06 -2.54
CA ASN A 532 25.38 -30.47 -2.31
C ASN A 532 25.69 -31.25 -3.61
N ARG A 533 25.67 -30.59 -4.78
CA ARG A 533 26.15 -31.14 -6.06
C ARG A 533 27.25 -30.24 -6.62
N GLY A 534 28.50 -30.64 -6.45
CA GLY A 534 29.60 -30.18 -7.29
C GLY A 534 30.25 -28.86 -6.88
N THR A 535 31.47 -29.00 -6.41
CA THR A 535 32.48 -27.98 -6.14
C THR A 535 32.80 -27.08 -7.34
N THR A 536 32.06 -25.97 -7.54
CA THR A 536 32.55 -24.90 -8.44
C THR A 536 32.25 -23.46 -7.98
N ARG A 537 31.48 -23.23 -6.91
CA ARG A 537 31.03 -21.87 -6.54
C ARG A 537 31.89 -21.15 -5.48
N GLY A 538 32.79 -21.86 -4.81
CA GLY A 538 33.76 -21.29 -3.86
C GLY A 538 34.74 -20.29 -4.50
N LYS A 539 35.10 -20.50 -5.78
CA LYS A 539 36.00 -19.59 -6.52
C LYS A 539 35.32 -18.27 -6.90
N ALA A 540 34.01 -18.26 -7.16
CA ALA A 540 33.29 -17.05 -7.56
C ALA A 540 32.98 -16.10 -6.38
N ALA A 541 32.72 -16.66 -5.19
CA ALA A 541 32.54 -15.88 -3.97
C ALA A 541 33.87 -15.26 -3.48
N ALA A 542 34.97 -16.01 -3.58
CA ALA A 542 36.32 -15.49 -3.29
C ALA A 542 36.71 -14.36 -4.27
N ALA A 543 36.47 -14.54 -5.58
CA ALA A 543 36.77 -13.53 -6.59
C ALA A 543 35.93 -12.24 -6.44
N LYS A 544 34.65 -12.35 -6.00
CA LYS A 544 33.82 -11.17 -5.71
C LYS A 544 34.24 -10.45 -4.43
N LYS A 545 34.74 -11.17 -3.43
CA LYS A 545 35.26 -10.58 -2.18
C LYS A 545 36.57 -9.83 -2.44
N GLN A 546 37.45 -10.40 -3.26
CA GLN A 546 38.71 -9.78 -3.68
C GLN A 546 38.49 -8.52 -4.53
N LYS A 547 37.58 -8.56 -5.51
CA LYS A 547 37.19 -7.36 -6.29
C LYS A 547 36.53 -6.26 -5.46
N LYS A 548 35.82 -6.62 -4.38
CA LYS A 548 35.20 -5.64 -3.48
C LYS A 548 36.25 -4.97 -2.57
N GLN A 549 37.29 -5.72 -2.20
CA GLN A 549 38.39 -5.25 -1.37
C GLN A 549 39.32 -4.32 -2.17
N GLU A 550 39.70 -4.69 -3.39
CA GLU A 550 40.48 -3.83 -4.31
C GLU A 550 39.75 -2.51 -4.63
N LYS A 551 38.41 -2.56 -4.76
CA LYS A 551 37.60 -1.36 -5.03
C LYS A 551 37.45 -0.44 -3.80
N GLN A 552 37.56 -0.99 -2.59
CA GLN A 552 37.57 -0.22 -1.35
C GLN A 552 38.95 0.41 -1.09
N GLU A 553 40.03 -0.29 -1.44
CA GLU A 553 41.40 0.24 -1.34
C GLU A 553 41.67 1.35 -2.36
N MET A 554 41.17 1.23 -3.60
CA MET A 554 41.24 2.32 -4.60
C MET A 554 40.42 3.56 -4.19
N ALA A 555 39.29 3.38 -3.50
CA ALA A 555 38.49 4.50 -3.01
C ALA A 555 39.16 5.22 -1.83
N ALA A 556 39.92 4.50 -1.01
CA ALA A 556 40.71 5.08 0.08
C ALA A 556 41.95 5.84 -0.43
N ALA A 557 42.62 5.32 -1.48
CA ALA A 557 43.77 5.99 -2.10
C ALA A 557 43.39 7.29 -2.84
N GLY A 558 42.21 7.35 -3.45
CA GLY A 558 41.70 8.55 -4.13
C GLY A 558 41.31 9.70 -3.20
N ALA A 559 40.99 9.43 -1.93
CA ALA A 559 40.65 10.45 -0.95
C ALA A 559 41.88 11.15 -0.34
N GLY A 560 43.07 10.54 -0.44
CA GLY A 560 44.33 11.13 0.04
C GLY A 560 45.00 12.12 -0.92
N ALA A 561 44.60 12.17 -2.19
CA ALA A 561 45.21 13.03 -3.20
C ALA A 561 44.49 14.38 -3.42
N ALA A 562 43.43 14.67 -2.65
CA ALA A 562 42.68 15.93 -2.73
C ALA A 562 42.95 16.90 -1.56
N VAL A 563 43.94 16.59 -0.72
CA VAL A 563 44.49 17.51 0.29
C VAL A 563 46.01 17.50 0.13
N GLY A 564 46.48 18.30 -0.82
CA GLY A 564 47.89 18.51 -1.15
C GLY A 564 48.02 19.71 -2.06
#